data_AF-A0A7C1ICX4-F1
#
_entry.id   AF-A0A7C1ICX4-F1
#
_cell.length_a   1.000
_cell.length_b   1.000
_cell.length_c   1.000
_cell.angle_alpha   90.00
_cell.angle_beta   90.00
_cell.angle_gamma   90.00
#
_symmetry.space_group_name_H-M   'P 1'
#
loop_
_entity.id
_entity.type
_entity.pdbx_description
1 polymer ?
#
loop_
_entity_poly.entity_id
_entity_poly.type
_entity_poly.pdbx_seq_one_letter_code
_entity_poly.pdbx_strand_id
1 'polypeptide(L)'
;IVVQLLQAADYNVARAQVGIVYIDEIDKIGRKDGGNPSITRDVSGEGVQQALLKILEGTVASVPPQGGRKHPEQRLVKVDTSDILFICGGAFNNLDKMIARRIDEKLIGFDAEITDASKIPIGDLLSRVTPGDLVQYGLIPELVGRLPITVSLDELSEEEMHHIITEPKNALVKQYKKLFQLDGVKLEFTDDALSAIVREALSRKTGARALRNIFEAAMTGIMFDMPSHENLVRCEIDADVIYKRGEPKLTFAEDSRQAS
;
A
#
# COMPACT_ATOMS: atom_id res chain seq x y z
N ILE A 1 17.49 -2.02 -7.70
CA ILE A 1 17.11 -0.61 -7.96
C ILE A 1 17.56 -0.15 -9.35
N VAL A 2 18.75 0.45 -9.56
CA VAL A 2 19.10 1.07 -10.86
C VAL A 2 19.08 0.11 -12.05
N VAL A 3 19.51 -1.15 -11.88
CA VAL A 3 19.40 -2.19 -12.93
C VAL A 3 17.94 -2.44 -13.34
N GLN A 4 17.01 -2.51 -12.39
CA GLN A 4 15.59 -2.73 -12.66
C GLN A 4 14.97 -1.52 -13.36
N LEU A 5 15.40 -0.30 -12.99
CA LEU A 5 14.98 0.91 -13.68
C LEU A 5 15.46 0.92 -15.14
N LEU A 6 16.72 0.52 -15.37
CA LEU A 6 17.28 0.40 -16.71
C LEU A 6 16.57 -0.68 -17.55
N GLN A 7 16.19 -1.81 -16.93
CA GLN A 7 15.38 -2.86 -17.58
C GLN A 7 13.98 -2.33 -17.95
N ALA A 8 13.32 -1.62 -17.05
CA ALA A 8 12.02 -0.99 -17.30
C ALA A 8 12.07 0.11 -18.38
N ALA A 9 13.26 0.69 -18.60
CA ALA A 9 13.53 1.67 -19.64
C ALA A 9 14.00 1.03 -20.97
N ASP A 10 13.85 -0.29 -21.16
CA ASP A 10 14.33 -1.03 -22.33
C ASP A 10 15.82 -0.83 -22.60
N TYR A 11 16.62 -0.74 -21.53
CA TYR A 11 18.06 -0.45 -21.55
C TYR A 11 18.44 0.93 -22.12
N ASN A 12 17.48 1.84 -22.26
CA ASN A 12 17.74 3.23 -22.63
C ASN A 12 18.21 4.03 -21.41
N VAL A 13 19.50 4.38 -21.41
CA VAL A 13 20.13 5.14 -20.31
C VAL A 13 19.47 6.50 -20.10
N ALA A 14 19.24 7.28 -21.17
CA ALA A 14 18.64 8.61 -21.05
C ALA A 14 17.23 8.56 -20.43
N ARG A 15 16.42 7.55 -20.78
CA ARG A 15 15.11 7.34 -20.17
C ARG A 15 15.21 6.92 -18.70
N ALA A 16 16.17 6.06 -18.37
CA ALA A 16 16.37 5.61 -16.99
C ALA A 16 16.82 6.74 -16.05
N GLN A 17 17.65 7.68 -16.55
CA GLN A 17 18.17 8.81 -15.76
C GLN A 17 17.10 9.82 -15.33
N VAL A 18 15.96 9.87 -16.02
CA VAL A 18 14.79 10.70 -15.66
C VAL A 18 13.62 9.86 -15.13
N GLY A 19 13.93 8.65 -14.67
CA GLY A 19 12.94 7.70 -14.17
C GLY A 19 12.46 8.01 -12.75
N ILE A 20 11.47 7.24 -12.30
CA ILE A 20 10.95 7.29 -10.94
C ILE A 20 11.23 5.95 -10.27
N VAL A 21 11.74 5.99 -9.05
CA VAL A 21 11.98 4.82 -8.20
C VAL A 21 11.11 4.95 -6.95
N TYR A 22 10.24 3.98 -6.73
CA TYR A 22 9.53 3.81 -5.47
C TYR A 22 10.22 2.76 -4.60
N ILE A 23 10.55 3.12 -3.37
CA ILE A 23 11.12 2.23 -2.35
C ILE A 23 10.08 2.08 -1.25
N ASP A 24 9.46 0.91 -1.17
CA ASP A 24 8.50 0.59 -0.12
C ASP A 24 9.19 0.08 1.15
N GLU A 25 8.46 0.07 2.26
CA GLU A 25 8.90 -0.48 3.55
C GLU A 25 10.24 0.10 4.07
N ILE A 26 10.50 1.38 3.81
CA ILE A 26 11.71 2.07 4.31
C ILE A 26 11.78 2.10 5.85
N ASP A 27 10.64 1.97 6.53
CA ASP A 27 10.57 1.87 8.00
C ASP A 27 11.24 0.60 8.54
N LYS A 28 11.42 -0.45 7.72
CA LYS A 28 11.98 -1.74 8.15
C LYS A 28 13.51 -1.76 8.23
N ILE A 29 14.18 -0.80 7.61
CA ILE A 29 15.65 -0.69 7.64
C ILE A 29 16.15 0.25 8.74
N GLY A 30 15.24 0.82 9.54
CA GLY A 30 15.56 1.61 10.73
C GLY A 30 16.26 0.79 11.82
N ARG A 31 17.10 1.43 12.63
CA ARG A 31 17.72 0.81 13.81
C ARG A 31 16.61 0.40 14.80
N LYS A 32 16.67 -0.84 15.29
CA LYS A 32 15.66 -1.37 16.23
C LYS A 32 15.93 -1.03 17.71
N ASP A 33 17.08 -0.47 18.04
CA ASP A 33 17.47 -0.23 19.43
C ASP A 33 17.95 1.21 19.66
N GLY A 34 17.44 1.80 20.75
CA GLY A 34 17.69 3.18 21.13
C GLY A 34 19.17 3.50 21.33
N GLY A 35 19.63 4.52 20.61
CA GLY A 35 20.72 5.43 21.00
C GLY A 35 22.16 4.89 20.95
N ASN A 36 22.41 3.58 21.05
CA ASN A 36 23.77 3.06 21.05
C ASN A 36 24.21 2.60 19.65
N PRO A 37 25.29 3.18 19.07
CA PRO A 37 25.89 2.65 17.87
C PRO A 37 26.30 1.19 18.12
N SER A 38 25.76 0.26 17.35
CA SER A 38 26.15 -1.14 17.45
C SER A 38 27.65 -1.28 17.20
N ILE A 39 28.38 -1.72 18.22
CA ILE A 39 29.82 -2.01 18.16
C ILE A 39 30.09 -3.23 17.25
N THR A 40 29.06 -4.05 17.00
CA THR A 40 29.10 -5.16 16.04
C THR A 40 28.62 -4.68 14.68
N ARG A 41 29.33 -5.07 13.62
CA ARG A 41 29.06 -4.72 12.21
C ARG A 41 27.60 -5.01 11.86
N ASP A 42 26.74 -3.99 11.89
CA ASP A 42 25.32 -4.14 11.56
C ASP A 42 25.19 -4.34 10.05
N VAL A 43 24.91 -5.58 9.66
CA VAL A 43 24.75 -5.98 8.26
C VAL A 43 23.30 -5.83 7.80
N SER A 44 22.38 -5.39 8.67
CA SER A 44 20.94 -5.54 8.45
C SER A 44 20.20 -4.24 8.11
N GLY A 45 20.25 -3.22 8.96
CA GLY A 45 19.47 -1.98 8.77
C GLY A 45 20.31 -0.82 8.26
N GLU A 46 21.27 -0.37 9.07
CA GLU A 46 22.05 0.83 8.77
C GLU A 46 22.93 0.66 7.52
N GLY A 47 23.51 -0.53 7.31
CA GLY A 47 24.29 -0.80 6.10
C GLY A 47 23.47 -0.64 4.82
N VAL A 48 22.17 -0.92 4.86
CA VAL A 48 21.24 -0.70 3.75
C VAL A 48 20.98 0.79 3.56
N GLN A 49 20.74 1.53 4.64
CA GLN A 49 20.58 2.98 4.60
C GLN A 49 21.82 3.68 3.99
N GLN A 50 23.02 3.30 4.42
CA GLN A 50 24.29 3.82 3.89
C GLN A 50 24.52 3.44 2.41
N ALA A 51 24.05 2.27 1.99
CA ALA A 51 24.11 1.87 0.58
C ALA A 51 23.13 2.68 -0.29
N LEU A 52 21.95 3.03 0.26
CA LEU A 52 20.96 3.87 -0.43
C LEU A 52 21.48 5.29 -0.66
N LEU A 53 22.23 5.86 0.30
CA LEU A 53 22.85 7.18 0.12
C LEU A 53 23.60 7.26 -1.19
N LYS A 54 24.46 6.29 -1.52
CA LYS A 54 25.24 6.29 -2.75
C LYS A 54 24.41 6.47 -4.02
N ILE A 55 23.15 6.06 -4.00
CA ILE A 55 22.23 6.16 -5.14
C ILE A 55 21.43 7.48 -5.07
N LEU A 56 21.04 7.93 -3.87
CA LEU A 56 20.30 9.18 -3.63
C LEU A 56 21.16 10.44 -3.76
N GLU A 57 22.48 10.34 -3.61
CA GLU A 57 23.39 11.48 -3.63
C GLU A 57 23.66 12.06 -5.03
N GLY A 58 23.17 11.42 -6.09
CA GLY A 58 23.51 11.76 -7.48
C GLY A 58 24.91 11.26 -7.81
N THR A 59 25.01 10.00 -8.24
CA THR A 59 26.29 9.38 -8.61
C THR A 59 26.23 8.73 -9.98
N VAL A 60 27.40 8.51 -10.58
CA VAL A 60 27.52 7.68 -11.78
C VAL A 60 27.63 6.21 -11.36
N ALA A 61 26.48 5.54 -11.26
CA ALA A 61 26.39 4.14 -10.90
C ALA A 61 26.81 3.25 -12.08
N SER A 62 27.68 2.27 -11.82
CA SER A 62 28.09 1.26 -12.81
C SER A 62 27.26 -0.02 -12.64
N VAL A 63 26.41 -0.31 -13.61
CA VAL A 63 25.40 -1.38 -13.55
C VAL A 63 25.60 -2.46 -14.63
N PRO A 64 25.43 -3.75 -14.31
CA PRO A 64 25.48 -4.82 -15.32
C PRO A 64 24.21 -4.80 -16.18
N PRO A 65 24.31 -4.81 -17.52
CA PRO A 65 23.17 -4.63 -18.42
C PRO A 65 22.20 -5.81 -18.48
N GLN A 66 22.56 -7.04 -18.05
CA GLN A 66 21.65 -8.20 -18.15
C GLN A 66 21.17 -8.74 -16.79
N GLY A 67 21.42 -8.01 -15.71
CA GLY A 67 21.27 -8.58 -14.36
C GLY A 67 22.30 -9.70 -14.10
N GLY A 68 22.29 -10.26 -12.88
CA GLY A 68 23.27 -11.29 -12.44
C GLY A 68 24.46 -10.74 -11.64
N ARG A 69 25.28 -11.65 -11.09
CA ARG A 69 26.50 -11.30 -10.34
C ARG A 69 27.50 -10.62 -11.28
N LYS A 70 28.19 -9.58 -10.78
CA LYS A 70 29.26 -8.87 -11.51
C LYS A 70 30.30 -9.88 -12.00
N HIS A 71 30.32 -10.19 -13.29
CA HIS A 71 31.44 -10.91 -13.90
C HIS A 71 32.51 -9.88 -14.30
N PRO A 72 33.82 -10.12 -14.05
CA PRO A 72 34.88 -9.15 -14.33
C PRO A 72 34.93 -8.67 -15.79
N GLU A 73 34.47 -9.49 -16.73
CA GLU A 73 34.50 -9.21 -18.18
C GLU A 73 33.20 -8.56 -18.71
N GLN A 74 32.17 -8.41 -17.87
CA GLN A 74 30.89 -7.86 -18.29
C GLN A 74 31.00 -6.33 -18.44
N ARG A 75 30.69 -5.80 -19.64
CA ARG A 75 30.62 -4.35 -19.86
C ARG A 75 29.56 -3.73 -18.96
N LEU A 76 30.00 -2.89 -18.02
CA LEU A 76 29.12 -2.13 -17.15
C LEU A 76 28.60 -0.89 -17.87
N VAL A 77 27.31 -0.62 -17.72
CA VAL A 77 26.66 0.61 -18.18
C VAL A 77 26.76 1.65 -17.08
N LYS A 78 27.12 2.88 -17.43
CA LYS A 78 27.15 4.01 -16.51
C LYS A 78 25.81 4.74 -16.55
N VAL A 79 25.20 4.95 -15.39
CA VAL A 79 23.93 5.67 -15.24
C VAL A 79 24.10 6.74 -14.17
N ASP A 80 23.85 8.00 -14.51
CA ASP A 80 23.78 9.09 -13.53
C ASP A 80 22.43 9.03 -12.79
N THR A 81 22.45 9.11 -11.47
CA THR A 81 21.24 9.04 -10.65
C THR A 81 20.71 10.40 -10.22
N SER A 82 21.37 11.51 -10.61
CA SER A 82 21.06 12.86 -10.14
C SER A 82 19.63 13.34 -10.47
N ASP A 83 19.09 12.91 -11.62
CA ASP A 83 17.76 13.32 -12.11
C ASP A 83 16.67 12.24 -11.90
N ILE A 84 16.99 11.17 -11.15
CA ILE A 84 16.02 10.13 -10.81
C ILE A 84 15.22 10.58 -9.60
N LEU A 85 13.88 10.58 -9.71
CA LEU A 85 13.01 10.85 -8.58
C LEU A 85 12.92 9.61 -7.69
N PHE A 86 13.26 9.76 -6.41
CA PHE A 86 13.07 8.72 -5.41
C PHE A 86 11.87 9.04 -4.52
N ILE A 87 10.95 8.09 -4.41
CA ILE A 87 9.80 8.14 -3.51
C ILE A 87 9.98 7.00 -2.51
N CYS A 88 10.13 7.33 -1.24
CA CYS A 88 10.30 6.34 -0.17
C CYS A 88 9.04 6.29 0.69
N GLY A 89 8.42 5.11 0.78
CA GLY A 89 7.21 4.86 1.56
C GLY A 89 7.45 3.88 2.70
N GLY A 90 6.63 3.99 3.75
CA GLY A 90 6.65 3.10 4.92
C GLY A 90 5.47 3.39 5.84
N ALA A 91 5.15 2.44 6.72
CA ALA A 91 4.00 2.57 7.63
C ALA A 91 4.37 3.14 9.02
N PHE A 92 5.67 3.24 9.33
CA PHE A 92 6.23 3.86 10.54
C PHE A 92 5.44 3.61 11.84
N ASN A 93 5.25 2.34 12.21
CA ASN A 93 4.50 1.93 13.41
C ASN A 93 4.99 2.64 14.68
N ASN A 94 4.07 3.23 15.47
CA ASN A 94 4.32 3.99 16.70
C ASN A 94 4.99 5.36 16.54
N LEU A 95 5.22 5.84 15.31
CA LEU A 95 5.73 7.20 15.09
C LEU A 95 4.74 8.27 15.61
N ASP A 96 3.45 8.01 15.47
CA ASP A 96 2.35 8.80 16.04
C ASP A 96 2.53 9.05 17.55
N LYS A 97 2.88 8.01 18.31
CA LYS A 97 3.13 8.10 19.76
C LYS A 97 4.38 8.91 20.09
N MET A 98 5.43 8.79 19.27
CA MET A 98 6.66 9.58 19.45
C MET A 98 6.39 11.07 19.23
N ILE A 99 5.63 11.40 18.17
CA ILE A 99 5.21 12.76 17.85
C ILE A 99 4.33 13.33 18.98
N ALA A 100 3.33 12.56 19.43
CA ALA A 100 2.44 12.98 20.53
C ALA A 100 3.23 13.32 21.79
N ARG A 101 4.14 12.43 22.22
CA ARG A 101 4.99 12.64 23.40
C ARG A 101 5.83 13.91 23.29
N ARG A 102 6.43 14.16 22.12
CA ARG A 102 7.22 15.39 21.87
C ARG A 102 6.37 16.65 21.93
N ILE A 103 5.13 16.60 21.44
CA ILE A 103 4.19 17.73 21.53
C ILE A 103 3.83 18.00 23.00
N ASP A 104 3.51 16.95 23.77
CA ASP A 104 3.21 17.06 25.20
C ASP A 104 4.39 17.60 26.02
N GLU A 105 5.62 17.12 25.77
CA GLU A 105 6.82 17.58 26.47
C GLU A 105 7.09 19.09 26.25
N LYS A 106 6.70 19.66 25.11
CA LYS A 106 6.78 21.11 24.87
C LYS A 106 5.77 21.92 25.66
N LEU A 107 4.62 21.35 26.05
CA LEU A 107 3.54 22.04 26.78
C LEU A 107 3.82 22.17 28.29
N ILE A 108 4.83 21.49 28.83
CA ILE A 108 5.18 21.56 30.26
C ILE A 108 5.89 22.89 30.63
N GLY A 109 6.28 23.71 29.65
CA GLY A 109 6.88 25.03 29.87
C GLY A 109 5.87 26.17 29.86
N PHE A 110 5.86 26.98 30.95
CA PHE A 110 5.16 28.27 31.15
C PHE A 110 3.87 28.50 30.32
N ASP A 111 2.73 28.34 31.01
CA ASP A 111 1.39 28.87 30.63
C ASP A 111 0.60 28.13 29.53
N ALA A 112 0.87 26.84 29.29
CA ALA A 112 0.14 26.09 28.27
C ALA A 112 -1.07 25.30 28.83
N GLU A 113 -2.23 25.44 28.17
CA GLU A 113 -3.37 24.54 28.36
C GLU A 113 -2.96 23.10 28.00
N ILE A 114 -3.11 22.19 28.96
CA ILE A 114 -2.83 20.76 28.77
C ILE A 114 -3.85 20.21 27.77
N THR A 115 -3.50 20.23 26.49
CA THR A 115 -4.22 19.51 25.44
C THR A 115 -3.68 18.09 25.44
N ASP A 116 -4.53 17.13 25.80
CA ASP A 116 -4.21 15.71 25.77
C ASP A 116 -3.93 15.27 24.32
N ALA A 117 -2.64 15.16 23.94
CA ALA A 117 -2.26 14.80 22.57
C ALA A 117 -2.78 13.43 22.13
N SER A 118 -3.21 12.58 23.07
CA SER A 118 -3.88 11.30 22.77
C SER A 118 -5.24 11.47 22.08
N LYS A 119 -5.83 12.67 22.10
CA LYS A 119 -7.10 13.00 21.43
C LYS A 119 -6.91 13.54 20.01
N ILE A 120 -5.67 13.83 19.59
CA ILE A 120 -5.39 14.34 18.25
C ILE A 120 -5.50 13.16 17.26
N PRO A 121 -6.26 13.31 16.15
CA PRO A 121 -6.32 12.30 15.10
C PRO A 121 -4.91 11.91 14.59
N ILE A 122 -4.74 10.64 14.21
CA ILE A 122 -3.44 10.12 13.79
C ILE A 122 -2.90 10.87 12.56
N GLY A 123 -3.76 11.18 11.58
CA GLY A 123 -3.38 11.97 10.40
C GLY A 123 -2.79 13.34 10.77
N ASP A 124 -3.44 14.05 11.70
CA ASP A 124 -2.97 15.34 12.21
C ASP A 124 -1.64 15.22 12.95
N LEU A 125 -1.42 14.15 13.73
CA LEU A 125 -0.13 13.89 14.38
C LEU A 125 0.97 13.66 13.34
N LEU A 126 0.73 12.79 12.36
CA LEU A 126 1.69 12.45 11.32
C LEU A 126 2.03 13.66 10.43
N SER A 127 1.09 14.57 10.19
CA SER A 127 1.34 15.82 9.44
C SER A 127 2.37 16.74 10.12
N ARG A 128 2.59 16.55 11.43
CA ARG A 128 3.55 17.32 12.25
C ARG A 128 4.88 16.59 12.43
N VAL A 129 5.14 15.54 11.66
CA VAL A 129 6.41 14.82 11.68
C VAL A 129 7.57 15.77 11.35
N THR A 130 8.69 15.57 12.02
CA THR A 130 9.93 16.30 11.81
C THR A 130 11.07 15.33 11.50
N PRO A 131 12.17 15.82 10.89
CA PRO A 131 13.37 15.02 10.69
C PRO A 131 13.88 14.36 11.98
N GLY A 132 13.76 15.05 13.12
CA GLY A 132 14.18 14.54 14.42
C GLY A 132 13.41 13.30 14.86
N ASP A 133 12.10 13.22 14.58
CA ASP A 133 11.31 12.04 14.92
C ASP A 133 11.70 10.84 14.06
N LEU A 134 12.00 11.06 12.77
CA LEU A 134 12.45 10.01 11.87
C LEU A 134 13.84 9.47 12.26
N VAL A 135 14.72 10.34 12.74
CA VAL A 135 16.02 9.94 13.30
C VAL A 135 15.83 9.13 14.58
N GLN A 136 14.97 9.61 15.49
CA GLN A 136 14.63 8.89 16.72
C GLN A 136 13.95 7.54 16.43
N TYR A 137 13.17 7.46 15.34
CA TYR A 137 12.56 6.22 14.86
C TYR A 137 13.59 5.17 14.42
N GLY A 138 14.76 5.62 13.93
CA GLY A 138 15.88 4.75 13.57
C GLY A 138 16.46 4.99 12.18
N LEU A 139 16.03 6.04 11.46
CA LEU A 139 16.69 6.46 10.23
C LEU A 139 17.97 7.25 10.55
N ILE A 140 19.01 7.10 9.71
CA ILE A 140 20.23 7.89 9.88
C ILE A 140 20.00 9.35 9.42
N PRO A 141 20.58 10.35 10.10
CA PRO A 141 20.41 11.76 9.74
C PRO A 141 20.75 12.08 8.28
N GLU A 142 21.76 11.41 7.73
CA GLU A 142 22.20 11.56 6.34
C GLU A 142 21.11 11.18 5.35
N LEU A 143 20.36 10.09 5.63
CA LEU A 143 19.29 9.61 4.77
C LEU A 143 18.08 10.55 4.83
N VAL A 144 17.71 10.98 6.04
CA VAL A 144 16.64 11.95 6.25
C VAL A 144 16.96 13.28 5.56
N GLY A 145 18.22 13.73 5.62
CA GLY A 145 18.68 14.94 4.92
C GLY A 145 18.58 14.87 3.39
N ARG A 146 18.62 13.68 2.80
CA ARG A 146 18.40 13.46 1.35
C ARG A 146 16.93 13.31 0.96
N LEU A 147 16.03 13.24 1.94
CA LEU A 147 14.58 13.14 1.76
C LEU A 147 13.89 14.36 2.42
N PRO A 148 14.05 15.58 1.87
CA PRO A 148 13.58 16.80 2.50
C PRO A 148 12.05 16.99 2.45
N ILE A 149 11.35 16.23 1.60
CA ILE A 149 9.91 16.29 1.45
C ILE A 149 9.30 15.08 2.16
N THR A 150 8.49 15.35 3.18
CA THR A 150 7.72 14.34 3.91
C THR A 150 6.24 14.60 3.70
N VAL A 151 5.50 13.54 3.36
CA VAL A 151 4.05 13.58 3.18
C VAL A 151 3.44 12.49 4.05
N SER A 152 2.44 12.84 4.85
CA SER A 152 1.61 11.89 5.58
C SER A 152 0.35 11.57 4.78
N LEU A 153 -0.17 10.36 4.94
CA LEU A 153 -1.47 9.95 4.39
C LEU A 153 -2.46 9.77 5.54
N ASP A 154 -3.70 10.17 5.30
CA ASP A 154 -4.79 10.02 6.26
C ASP A 154 -5.32 8.58 6.31
N GLU A 155 -6.00 8.25 7.40
CA GLU A 155 -6.74 6.99 7.50
C GLU A 155 -7.95 7.01 6.56
N LEU A 156 -8.22 5.86 5.93
CA LEU A 156 -9.35 5.71 5.02
C LEU A 156 -10.69 5.79 5.78
N SER A 157 -11.54 6.72 5.35
CA SER A 157 -12.93 6.83 5.78
C SER A 157 -13.84 5.76 5.15
N GLU A 158 -15.06 5.60 5.69
CA GLU A 158 -16.09 4.71 5.12
C GLU A 158 -16.40 5.06 3.65
N GLU A 159 -16.50 6.35 3.35
CA GLU A 159 -16.76 6.84 1.99
C GLU A 159 -15.61 6.51 1.04
N GLU A 160 -14.36 6.71 1.46
CA GLU A 160 -13.19 6.39 0.64
C GLU A 160 -13.04 4.88 0.41
N MET A 161 -13.34 4.06 1.41
CA MET A 161 -13.38 2.61 1.26
C MET A 161 -14.46 2.16 0.27
N HIS A 162 -15.64 2.78 0.32
CA HIS A 162 -16.70 2.53 -0.66
C HIS A 162 -16.27 2.93 -2.07
N HIS A 163 -15.64 4.10 -2.20
CA HIS A 163 -15.08 4.57 -3.46
C HIS A 163 -14.04 3.57 -4.01
N ILE A 164 -13.11 3.08 -3.19
CA ILE A 164 -12.07 2.11 -3.60
C ILE A 164 -12.67 0.83 -4.22
N ILE A 165 -13.78 0.30 -3.69
CA ILE A 165 -14.37 -0.96 -4.19
C ILE A 165 -15.30 -0.77 -5.38
N THR A 166 -15.74 0.45 -5.69
CA THR A 166 -16.73 0.74 -6.73
C THR A 166 -16.21 1.57 -7.92
N GLU A 167 -15.43 2.62 -7.67
CA GLU A 167 -15.15 3.66 -8.67
C GLU A 167 -13.88 3.46 -9.52
N PRO A 168 -12.72 3.07 -8.97
CA PRO A 168 -11.50 2.89 -9.75
C PRO A 168 -11.71 2.01 -10.98
N LYS A 169 -10.92 2.24 -12.04
CA LYS A 169 -10.95 1.38 -13.24
C LYS A 169 -10.80 -0.10 -12.90
N ASN A 170 -9.96 -0.40 -11.91
CA ASN A 170 -9.68 -1.74 -11.42
C ASN A 170 -10.40 -2.01 -10.07
N ALA A 171 -11.58 -1.44 -9.84
CA ALA A 171 -12.37 -1.70 -8.64
C ALA A 171 -12.85 -3.15 -8.56
N LEU A 172 -12.92 -3.74 -7.34
CA LEU A 172 -13.28 -5.15 -7.14
C LEU A 172 -14.66 -5.49 -7.72
N VAL A 173 -15.66 -4.64 -7.50
CA VAL A 173 -17.01 -4.83 -8.06
C VAL A 173 -16.96 -4.92 -9.59
N LYS A 174 -16.18 -4.06 -10.25
CA LYS A 174 -16.04 -4.08 -11.73
C LYS A 174 -15.31 -5.33 -12.22
N GLN A 175 -14.26 -5.76 -11.52
CA GLN A 175 -13.52 -6.97 -11.86
C GLN A 175 -14.43 -8.20 -11.81
N TYR A 176 -15.19 -8.38 -10.72
CA TYR A 176 -16.09 -9.53 -10.55
C TYR A 176 -17.31 -9.47 -11.44
N LYS A 177 -17.90 -8.29 -11.67
CA LYS A 177 -18.96 -8.12 -12.68
C LYS A 177 -18.47 -8.55 -14.06
N LYS A 178 -17.24 -8.19 -14.43
CA LYS A 178 -16.67 -8.60 -15.71
C LYS A 178 -16.40 -10.09 -15.77
N LEU A 179 -15.91 -10.68 -14.68
CA LEU A 179 -15.67 -12.12 -14.57
C LEU A 179 -16.97 -12.93 -14.77
N PHE A 180 -18.03 -12.61 -14.02
CA PHE A 180 -19.33 -13.28 -14.15
C PHE A 180 -19.95 -13.09 -15.55
N GLN A 181 -19.74 -11.93 -16.17
CA GLN A 181 -20.20 -11.68 -17.52
C GLN A 181 -19.53 -12.61 -18.56
N LEU A 182 -18.31 -13.10 -18.34
CA LEU A 182 -17.67 -14.07 -19.23
C LEU A 182 -18.43 -15.40 -19.26
N ASP A 183 -19.10 -15.75 -18.15
CA ASP A 183 -19.97 -16.93 -18.02
C ASP A 183 -21.44 -16.61 -18.33
N GLY A 184 -21.73 -15.43 -18.88
CA GLY A 184 -23.09 -15.02 -19.24
C GLY A 184 -23.99 -14.59 -18.06
N VAL A 185 -23.44 -14.51 -16.84
CA VAL A 185 -24.19 -14.16 -15.63
C VAL A 185 -24.04 -12.66 -15.32
N LYS A 186 -25.16 -11.98 -15.08
CA LYS A 186 -25.16 -10.59 -14.59
C LYS A 186 -25.01 -10.57 -13.07
N LEU A 187 -23.86 -10.09 -12.59
CA LEU A 187 -23.63 -9.89 -11.15
C LEU A 187 -24.03 -8.47 -10.71
N GLU A 188 -24.82 -8.38 -9.63
CA GLU A 188 -25.21 -7.11 -9.02
C GLU A 188 -25.02 -7.16 -7.50
N PHE A 189 -24.61 -6.02 -6.95
CA PHE A 189 -24.48 -5.80 -5.51
C PHE A 189 -25.45 -4.68 -5.16
N THR A 190 -26.17 -4.84 -4.07
CA THR A 190 -26.96 -3.77 -3.50
C THR A 190 -26.06 -2.83 -2.68
N ASP A 191 -26.51 -1.59 -2.46
CA ASP A 191 -25.71 -0.59 -1.73
C ASP A 191 -25.47 -1.00 -0.26
N ASP A 192 -26.41 -1.72 0.35
CA ASP A 192 -26.27 -2.29 1.70
C ASP A 192 -25.24 -3.42 1.74
N ALA A 193 -25.09 -4.22 0.67
CA ALA A 193 -24.02 -5.21 0.59
C ALA A 193 -22.64 -4.54 0.58
N LEU A 194 -22.48 -3.49 -0.24
CA LEU A 194 -21.23 -2.74 -0.33
C LEU A 194 -20.91 -2.05 1.00
N SER A 195 -21.92 -1.44 1.64
CA SER A 195 -21.81 -0.84 2.96
C SER A 195 -21.43 -1.87 4.03
N ALA A 196 -22.02 -3.07 3.99
CA ALA A 196 -21.69 -4.16 4.91
C ALA A 196 -20.23 -4.61 4.77
N ILE A 197 -19.72 -4.74 3.55
CA ILE A 197 -18.31 -5.06 3.28
C ILE A 197 -17.39 -3.99 3.87
N VAL A 198 -17.71 -2.71 3.67
CA VAL A 198 -16.89 -1.60 4.18
C VAL A 198 -16.89 -1.56 5.71
N ARG A 199 -18.05 -1.69 6.36
CA ARG A 199 -18.14 -1.71 7.84
C ARG A 199 -17.37 -2.88 8.44
N GLU A 200 -17.47 -4.05 7.83
CA GLU A 200 -16.71 -5.23 8.25
C GLU A 200 -15.19 -5.05 8.02
N ALA A 201 -14.78 -4.30 7.00
CA ALA A 201 -13.37 -3.99 6.76
C ALA A 201 -12.83 -2.99 7.80
N LEU A 202 -13.61 -1.96 8.12
CA LEU A 202 -13.27 -0.96 9.13
C LEU A 202 -13.10 -1.58 10.52
N SER A 203 -13.98 -2.52 10.90
CA SER A 203 -13.89 -3.21 12.20
C SER A 203 -12.58 -3.99 12.37
N ARG A 204 -11.96 -4.44 11.26
CA ARG A 204 -10.70 -5.20 11.25
C ARG A 204 -9.44 -4.35 11.28
N LYS A 205 -9.52 -3.02 11.19
CA LYS A 205 -8.38 -2.07 11.27
C LYS A 205 -7.17 -2.44 10.38
N THR A 206 -7.41 -3.02 9.22
CA THR A 206 -6.37 -3.45 8.26
C THR A 206 -6.43 -2.69 6.93
N GLY A 207 -7.21 -1.61 6.88
CA GLY A 207 -7.38 -0.73 5.73
C GLY A 207 -7.96 -1.42 4.50
N ALA A 208 -7.62 -0.94 3.30
CA ALA A 208 -8.16 -1.45 2.05
C ALA A 208 -7.80 -2.92 1.76
N ARG A 209 -6.77 -3.49 2.39
CA ARG A 209 -6.44 -4.91 2.27
C ARG A 209 -7.57 -5.80 2.82
N ALA A 210 -8.26 -5.35 3.87
CA ALA A 210 -9.39 -6.07 4.44
C ALA A 210 -10.58 -6.15 3.47
N LEU A 211 -10.83 -5.08 2.69
CA LEU A 211 -11.91 -5.03 1.69
C LEU A 211 -11.81 -6.20 0.72
N ARG A 212 -10.61 -6.42 0.15
CA ARG A 212 -10.38 -7.54 -0.77
C ARG A 212 -10.65 -8.88 -0.11
N ASN A 213 -10.12 -9.11 1.09
CA ASN A 213 -10.30 -10.40 1.78
C ASN A 213 -11.77 -10.69 2.10
N ILE A 214 -12.53 -9.70 2.57
CA ILE A 214 -13.96 -9.85 2.87
C ILE A 214 -14.75 -10.11 1.59
N PHE A 215 -14.47 -9.33 0.55
CA PHE A 215 -15.10 -9.47 -0.75
C PHE A 215 -14.84 -10.86 -1.35
N GLU A 216 -13.58 -11.30 -1.42
CA GLU A 216 -13.19 -12.61 -1.95
C GLU A 216 -13.84 -13.75 -1.16
N ALA A 217 -13.87 -13.65 0.17
CA ALA A 217 -14.51 -14.65 1.03
C ALA A 217 -16.01 -14.78 0.76
N ALA A 218 -16.72 -13.66 0.55
CA ALA A 218 -18.14 -13.68 0.20
C ALA A 218 -18.37 -14.27 -1.20
N MET A 219 -17.48 -13.97 -2.17
CA MET A 219 -17.62 -14.47 -3.53
C MET A 219 -17.22 -15.94 -3.70
N THR A 220 -16.38 -16.49 -2.83
CA THR A 220 -15.79 -17.82 -3.01
C THR A 220 -16.85 -18.92 -3.08
N GLY A 221 -17.83 -18.91 -2.16
CA GLY A 221 -18.93 -19.89 -2.18
C GLY A 221 -19.78 -19.76 -3.43
N ILE A 222 -20.18 -18.52 -3.76
CA ILE A 222 -20.99 -18.21 -4.93
C ILE A 222 -20.32 -18.71 -6.22
N MET A 223 -19.03 -18.43 -6.38
CA MET A 223 -18.27 -18.86 -7.55
C MET A 223 -18.06 -20.38 -7.63
N PHE A 224 -18.05 -21.07 -6.48
CA PHE A 224 -17.94 -22.53 -6.43
C PHE A 224 -19.25 -23.20 -6.88
N ASP A 225 -20.39 -22.66 -6.44
CA ASP A 225 -21.71 -23.22 -6.74
C ASP A 225 -22.22 -22.81 -8.12
N MET A 226 -21.84 -21.62 -8.62
CA MET A 226 -22.31 -21.04 -9.88
C MET A 226 -22.24 -22.00 -11.09
N PRO A 227 -21.14 -22.74 -11.35
CA PRO A 227 -21.05 -23.64 -12.49
C PRO A 227 -22.06 -24.81 -12.43
N SER A 228 -22.61 -25.11 -11.25
CA SER A 228 -23.60 -26.17 -11.06
C SER A 228 -25.02 -25.72 -11.39
N HIS A 229 -25.23 -24.42 -11.61
CA HIS A 229 -26.54 -23.82 -11.89
C HIS A 229 -26.76 -23.63 -13.39
N GLU A 230 -27.43 -24.60 -14.03
CA GLU A 230 -27.85 -24.46 -15.43
C GLU A 230 -28.82 -23.28 -15.61
N ASN A 231 -28.71 -22.57 -16.74
CA ASN A 231 -29.56 -21.43 -17.10
C ASN A 231 -29.53 -20.23 -16.14
N LEU A 232 -28.51 -20.10 -15.29
CA LEU A 232 -28.35 -18.91 -14.43
C LEU A 232 -28.05 -17.67 -15.28
N VAL A 233 -28.81 -16.58 -15.08
CA VAL A 233 -28.63 -15.32 -15.83
C VAL A 233 -28.33 -14.12 -14.95
N ARG A 234 -28.71 -14.14 -13.67
CA ARG A 234 -28.44 -13.03 -12.74
C ARG A 234 -28.16 -13.55 -11.34
N CYS A 235 -27.16 -12.96 -10.70
CA CYS A 235 -26.81 -13.16 -9.30
C CYS A 235 -26.82 -11.80 -8.60
N GLU A 236 -27.67 -11.62 -7.60
CA GLU A 236 -27.76 -10.42 -6.78
C GLU A 236 -27.28 -10.72 -5.36
N ILE A 237 -26.37 -9.89 -4.86
CA ILE A 237 -25.75 -10.00 -3.54
C ILE A 237 -26.21 -8.85 -2.66
N ASP A 238 -26.84 -9.18 -1.53
CA ASP A 238 -27.28 -8.25 -0.50
C ASP A 238 -26.43 -8.36 0.79
N ALA A 239 -26.74 -7.53 1.80
CA ALA A 239 -26.00 -7.53 3.07
C ALA A 239 -26.04 -8.87 3.82
N ASP A 240 -27.12 -9.66 3.69
CA ASP A 240 -27.25 -10.93 4.41
C ASP A 240 -26.24 -11.96 3.92
N VAL A 241 -25.91 -11.96 2.63
CA VAL A 241 -24.84 -12.78 2.06
C VAL A 241 -23.48 -12.40 2.66
N ILE A 242 -23.20 -11.09 2.80
CA ILE A 242 -21.95 -10.60 3.40
C ILE A 242 -21.83 -11.02 4.87
N TYR A 243 -22.94 -10.97 5.60
CA TYR A 243 -23.00 -11.41 7.00
C TYR A 243 -23.14 -12.93 7.19
N LYS A 244 -23.15 -13.71 6.10
CA LYS A 244 -23.36 -15.17 6.12
C LYS A 244 -24.67 -15.59 6.80
N ARG A 245 -25.73 -14.81 6.58
CA ARG A 245 -27.08 -15.02 7.11
C ARG A 245 -28.09 -15.48 6.06
N GLY A 246 -27.70 -15.43 4.78
CA GLY A 246 -28.52 -15.84 3.65
C GLY A 246 -27.68 -16.19 2.44
N GLU A 247 -28.34 -16.66 1.39
CA GLU A 247 -27.77 -17.03 0.09
C GLU A 247 -28.05 -15.93 -0.94
N PRO A 248 -27.22 -15.80 -2.00
CA PRO A 248 -27.46 -14.82 -3.05
C PRO A 248 -28.79 -15.08 -3.78
N LYS A 249 -29.42 -14.02 -4.27
CA LYS A 249 -30.64 -14.14 -5.07
C LYS A 249 -30.26 -14.50 -6.49
N LEU A 250 -30.61 -15.72 -6.89
CA LEU A 250 -30.34 -16.27 -8.22
C LEU A 250 -31.59 -16.13 -9.11
N THR A 251 -31.41 -15.65 -10.34
CA THR A 251 -32.45 -15.63 -11.37
C THR A 251 -32.02 -16.49 -12.55
N PHE A 252 -32.92 -17.38 -12.99
CA PHE A 252 -32.71 -18.31 -14.07
C PHE A 252 -33.51 -17.90 -15.31
N ALA A 253 -33.00 -18.21 -16.51
CA ALA A 253 -33.78 -18.05 -17.74
C ALA A 253 -34.95 -19.04 -17.74
N GLU A 254 -36.11 -18.61 -18.25
CA GLU A 254 -37.21 -19.54 -18.53
C GLU A 254 -36.80 -20.50 -19.66
N ASP A 255 -36.92 -21.80 -19.42
CA ASP A 255 -36.71 -22.82 -20.45
C ASP A 255 -37.76 -22.65 -21.55
N SER A 256 -37.32 -22.32 -22.75
CA SER A 256 -38.16 -22.25 -23.96
C SER A 256 -38.52 -23.65 -24.51
N ARG A 257 -38.75 -24.63 -23.63
CA ARG A 257 -39.08 -26.04 -23.96
C ARG A 257 -40.53 -26.45 -23.69
N GLN A 258 -41.47 -25.50 -23.61
CA GLN A 258 -42.91 -25.79 -23.63
C GLN A 258 -43.65 -24.93 -24.67
N ALA A 259 -43.34 -25.12 -25.95
CA ALA A 259 -44.24 -24.73 -27.06
C ALA A 259 -43.78 -25.39 -28.37
N SER A 260 -44.05 -26.68 -28.54
CA SER A 260 -44.21 -27.36 -29.84
C SER A 260 -44.97 -28.66 -29.64
#